data_AF-A0A0F9LRC2-F1
#
_entry.id   AF-A0A0F9LRC2-F1
#
_cell.length_a   1.000
_cell.length_b   1.000
_cell.length_c   1.000
_cell.angle_alpha   90.00
_cell.angle_beta   90.00
_cell.angle_gamma   90.00
#
_symmetry.space_group_name_H-M   'P 1'
#
loop_
_entity.id
_entity.type
_entity.pdbx_description
1 polymer ?
#
loop_
_entity_poly.entity_id
_entity_poly.type
_entity_poly.pdbx_seq_one_letter_code
_entity_poly.pdbx_strand_id
1 'polypeptide(L)' 'NITPSQVVAMGDGANDLLMMNEAGLSIAYHAKPTVQSQAASTLNYCGLEGVLGLLQLDFS' A
#
# COMPACT_ATOMS: atom_id res chain seq x y z
N ASN A 1 -14.85 -15.20 1.33
CA ASN A 1 -15.04 -14.57 0.02
C ASN A 1 -14.62 -13.11 0.17
N ILE A 2 -13.48 -12.71 -0.38
CA ILE A 2 -12.89 -11.35 -0.23
C ILE A 2 -12.90 -10.72 -1.63
N THR A 3 -13.44 -9.51 -1.79
CA THR A 3 -13.40 -8.78 -3.06
C THR A 3 -12.10 -7.98 -3.20
N PRO A 4 -11.64 -7.65 -4.42
CA PRO A 4 -10.43 -6.83 -4.60
C PRO A 4 -10.50 -5.48 -3.85
N SER A 5 -11.68 -4.87 -3.75
CA SER A 5 -11.91 -3.66 -2.95
C SER A 5 -11.64 -3.81 -1.44
N GLN A 6 -11.57 -5.03 -0.93
CA GLN A 6 -11.23 -5.36 0.46
C GLN A 6 -9.76 -5.81 0.61
N VAL A 7 -8.96 -5.73 -0.45
CA VAL A 7 -7.55 -6.12 -0.47
C VAL A 7 -6.67 -4.88 -0.34
N VAL A 8 -5.62 -5.01 0.49
CA VAL A 8 -4.52 -4.05 0.58
C VAL A 8 -3.29 -4.68 -0.06
N ALA A 9 -2.66 -3.98 -1.00
CA ALA A 9 -1.38 -4.37 -1.58
C ALA A 9 -0.30 -3.34 -1.22
N MET A 10 0.87 -3.81 -0.80
CA MET A 10 2.01 -2.97 -0.47
C MET A 10 3.23 -3.47 -1.24
N GLY A 11 4.01 -2.55 -1.82
CA GLY A 11 5.20 -2.88 -2.60
C GLY A 11 6.17 -1.70 -2.70
N ASP A 12 7.41 -1.98 -3.07
CA ASP A 12 8.48 -1.00 -3.23
C ASP A 12 8.99 -0.91 -4.68
N GLY A 13 8.67 -1.92 -5.50
CA GLY A 13 9.21 -2.12 -6.83
C GLY A 13 8.18 -2.06 -7.96
N ALA A 14 8.68 -1.87 -9.18
CA ALA A 14 7.84 -1.85 -10.37
C ALA A 14 7.17 -3.21 -10.66
N ASN A 15 7.75 -4.30 -10.17
CA ASN A 15 7.17 -5.65 -10.21
C ASN A 15 5.85 -5.76 -9.45
N ASP A 16 5.63 -4.91 -8.46
CA ASP A 16 4.43 -4.96 -7.62
C ASP A 16 3.25 -4.20 -8.25
N LEU A 17 3.48 -3.38 -9.28
CA LEU A 17 2.47 -2.48 -9.86
C LEU A 17 1.23 -3.21 -10.37
N LEU A 18 1.39 -4.39 -10.98
CA LEU A 18 0.25 -5.18 -11.43
C LEU A 18 -0.62 -5.64 -10.26
N MET A 19 0.00 -6.07 -9.16
CA MET A 19 -0.71 -6.45 -7.93
C MET A 19 -1.35 -5.23 -7.26
N MET A 20 -0.63 -4.11 -7.21
CA MET A 20 -1.08 -2.87 -6.59
C MET A 20 -2.28 -2.26 -7.32
N ASN A 21 -2.33 -2.36 -8.65
CA ASN A 21 -3.43 -1.82 -9.45
C ASN A 21 -4.75 -2.60 -9.28
N GLU A 22 -4.70 -3.87 -8.90
CA GLU A 22 -5.89 -4.70 -8.67
C GLU A 22 -6.46 -4.55 -7.26
N ALA A 23 -5.67 -4.05 -6.30
CA ALA A 23 -6.08 -3.92 -4.91
C ALA A 23 -6.95 -2.68 -4.67
N GLY A 24 -7.88 -2.77 -3.71
CA GLY A 24 -8.71 -1.64 -3.27
C GLY A 24 -7.92 -0.51 -2.62
N LEU A 25 -6.80 -0.84 -1.96
CA LEU A 25 -5.82 0.12 -1.45
C LEU A 25 -4.41 -0.34 -1.81
N SER A 26 -3.65 0.52 -2.49
CA SER A 26 -2.24 0.29 -2.79
C SER A 26 -1.32 1.25 -2.05
N ILE A 27 -0.25 0.71 -1.48
CA ILE A 27 0.70 1.47 -0.65
C ILE A 27 2.12 1.26 -1.18
N ALA A 28 2.73 2.34 -1.66
CA ALA A 28 4.15 2.38 -1.95
C ALA A 28 4.93 2.47 -0.64
N TYR A 29 5.70 1.43 -0.28
CA TYR A 29 6.50 1.40 0.94
C TYR A 29 7.97 1.57 0.60
N HIS A 30 8.59 2.67 1.04
CA HIS A 30 9.97 3.04 0.73
C HIS A 30 10.32 2.91 -0.77
N ALA A 31 9.33 3.13 -1.63
CA ALA A 31 9.41 2.80 -3.05
C ALA A 31 10.13 3.88 -3.85
N LYS A 32 10.53 3.56 -5.10
CA LYS A 32 11.05 4.58 -6.03
C LYS A 32 9.94 5.54 -6.50
N PRO A 33 10.26 6.77 -6.94
CA PRO A 33 9.26 7.75 -7.38
C PRO A 33 8.25 7.23 -8.41
N THR A 34 8.70 6.38 -9.33
CA THR A 34 7.83 5.73 -10.34
C THR A 34 6.75 4.84 -9.73
N VAL A 35 7.04 4.15 -8.63
CA VAL A 35 6.08 3.31 -7.92
C VAL A 35 5.18 4.19 -7.04
N GLN A 36 5.76 5.19 -6.36
CA GLN A 36 5.02 6.14 -5.54
C GLN A 36 3.93 6.87 -6.34
N SER A 37 4.23 7.30 -7.58
CA SER A 37 3.27 8.00 -8.43
C SER A 37 2.09 7.13 -8.91
N GLN A 38 2.19 5.81 -8.75
CA GLN A 38 1.16 4.85 -9.18
C GLN A 38 0.41 4.22 -8.00
N ALA A 39 0.86 4.44 -6.76
CA ALA A 39 0.20 3.96 -5.56
C ALA A 39 -0.82 4.97 -5.02
N ALA A 40 -1.87 4.48 -4.35
CA ALA A 40 -2.87 5.34 -3.71
C ALA A 40 -2.33 6.05 -2.46
N SER A 41 -1.33 5.47 -1.78
CA SER A 41 -0.66 6.05 -0.62
C SER A 41 0.82 5.69 -0.61
N THR A 42 1.61 6.49 0.09
CA THR A 42 3.06 6.27 0.20
C THR A 42 3.51 6.38 1.65
N LEU A 43 4.33 5.44 2.09
CA LEU A 43 4.99 5.43 3.38
C LEU A 43 6.51 5.50 3.14
N ASN A 44 7.12 6.66 3.45
CA ASN A 44 8.54 6.93 3.16
C ASN A 44 9.43 7.01 4.41
N TYR A 45 8.83 7.17 5.60
CA TYR A 45 9.56 7.56 6.82
C TYR A 45 9.10 6.81 8.07
N CYS A 46 8.47 5.64 7.90
CA CYS A 46 8.00 4.79 9.00
C CYS A 46 8.26 3.32 8.67
N GLY A 47 8.18 2.45 9.67
CA GLY A 47 8.19 1.00 9.42
C GLY A 47 6.85 0.52 8.84
N LEU A 48 6.74 -0.80 8.66
CA LEU A 48 5.56 -1.44 8.09
C LEU A 48 4.28 -1.15 8.90
N GLU A 49 4.42 -0.90 10.20
CA GLU A 49 3.35 -0.51 11.12
C GLU A 49 2.64 0.79 10.72
N GLY A 50 3.25 1.64 9.89
CA GLY A 50 2.60 2.82 9.33
C GLY A 50 1.30 2.51 8.58
N VAL A 51 1.14 1.28 8.09
CA VAL A 51 -0.11 0.79 7.49
C VAL A 51 -1.30 0.86 8.45
N LEU A 52 -1.08 0.66 9.75
CA LEU A 52 -2.15 0.61 10.75
C LEU A 52 -2.89 1.96 10.85
N GLY A 53 -2.14 3.07 10.73
CA GLY A 53 -2.71 4.41 10.69
C GLY A 53 -3.55 4.69 9.44
N LEU A 54 -3.25 4.03 8.31
CA LEU A 54 -4.06 4.13 7.08
C LEU A 54 -5.36 3.32 7.17
N LEU A 55 -5.36 2.24 7.97
CA LEU A 55 -6.52 1.38 8.17
C LEU A 55 -7.43 1.83 9.32
N GLN A 56 -7.10 2.93 10.01
CA GLN A 56 -7.82 3.44 11.18
C GLN A 56 -8.02 2.35 12.26
N LEU A 57 -7.04 1.45 12.39
CA LEU A 57 -7.09 0.39 13.39
C LEU A 57 -6.53 0.93 14.71
N ASP A 58 -7.42 1.19 15.67
CA ASP A 58 -7.06 1.46 17.06
C ASP A 58 -6.86 0.13 17.80
N PHE A 59 -5.66 -0.06 18.35
CA PHE A 59 -5.35 -1.16 19.28
C PHE A 59 -5.35 -0.61 20.71
N SER A 60 -6.55 -0.29 21.22
CA SER A 60 -6.78 0.09 22.62
C SER A 60 -6.73 -1.11 23.56
#